data_AF-A0A920R050-F1
#
_entry.id   AF-A0A920R050-F1
#
_cell.length_a   1.000
_cell.length_b   1.000
_cell.length_c   1.000
_cell.angle_alpha   90.00
_cell.angle_beta   90.00
_cell.angle_gamma   90.00
#
_symmetry.space_group_name_H-M   'P 1'
#
loop_
_entity.id
_entity.type
_entity.pdbx_description
1 polymer ?
#
loop_
_entity_poly.entity_id
_entity_poly.type
_entity_poly.pdbx_seq_one_letter_code
_entity_poly.pdbx_strand_id
1 'polypeptide(L)'
;MTEHSSQSSNRHIEKSKAAAFNADVGITGVDYAIAETGTVVLHPRAGVSRLLSLAPPTHIAVLRPGGVLASLDELFAIQRDDFF
;
A
#
# COMPACT_ATOMS: atom_id res chain seq x y z
N MET A 1 -27.94 -21.60 -4.51
CA MET A 1 -27.09 -21.81 -3.31
C MET A 1 -25.75 -21.10 -3.52
N THR A 2 -25.74 -19.76 -3.63
CA THR A 2 -24.52 -18.94 -3.79
C THR A 2 -24.63 -17.53 -3.16
N GLU A 3 -25.81 -17.12 -2.68
CA GLU A 3 -26.06 -15.72 -2.24
C GLU A 3 -25.52 -15.39 -0.84
N HIS A 4 -25.33 -16.37 0.05
CA HIS A 4 -24.87 -16.11 1.43
C HIS A 4 -23.38 -15.76 1.54
N SER A 5 -22.55 -16.13 0.56
CA SER A 5 -21.11 -15.88 0.57
C SER A 5 -20.78 -14.40 0.29
N SER A 6 -21.46 -13.78 -0.67
CA SER A 6 -21.16 -12.41 -1.14
C SER A 6 -21.52 -11.32 -0.13
N GLN A 7 -22.62 -11.48 0.63
CA GLN A 7 -23.02 -10.52 1.66
C GLN A 7 -22.01 -10.42 2.80
N SER A 8 -21.41 -11.56 3.20
CA SER A 8 -20.45 -11.60 4.30
C SER A 8 -19.15 -10.85 3.98
N SER A 9 -18.62 -11.04 2.77
CA SER A 9 -17.41 -10.38 2.28
C SER A 9 -17.61 -8.87 2.11
N ASN A 10 -18.76 -8.45 1.56
CA ASN A 10 -19.03 -7.04 1.33
C ASN A 10 -19.15 -6.26 2.65
N ARG A 11 -19.76 -6.87 3.67
CA ARG A 11 -19.84 -6.29 5.02
C ARG A 11 -18.46 -6.13 5.67
N HIS A 12 -17.55 -7.06 5.43
CA HIS A 12 -16.18 -7.01 5.96
C HIS A 12 -15.36 -5.87 5.32
N ILE A 13 -15.53 -5.66 4.01
CA ILE A 13 -14.90 -4.58 3.27
C ILE A 13 -15.38 -3.23 3.79
N GLU A 14 -16.70 -3.03 3.92
CA GLU A 14 -17.25 -1.76 4.41
C GLU A 14 -16.83 -1.44 5.85
N LYS A 15 -16.80 -2.45 6.73
CA LYS A 15 -16.28 -2.28 8.08
C LYS A 15 -14.80 -1.86 8.08
N SER A 16 -14.00 -2.47 7.22
CA SER A 16 -12.56 -2.16 7.11
C SER A 16 -12.32 -0.75 6.57
N LYS A 17 -13.12 -0.31 5.59
CA LYS A 17 -13.08 1.07 5.07
C LYS A 17 -13.44 2.07 6.17
N ALA A 18 -14.56 1.85 6.86
CA ALA A 18 -15.00 2.72 7.95
C ALA A 18 -13.93 2.79 9.05
N ALA A 19 -13.30 1.67 9.41
CA ALA A 19 -12.20 1.66 10.36
C ALA A 19 -11.00 2.49 9.88
N ALA A 20 -10.61 2.39 8.60
CA ALA A 20 -9.50 3.16 8.03
C ALA A 20 -9.76 4.68 8.04
N PHE A 21 -10.99 5.13 7.77
CA PHE A 21 -11.34 6.55 7.82
C PHE A 21 -11.44 7.12 9.24
N ASN A 22 -11.66 6.28 10.25
CA ASN A 22 -11.72 6.70 11.65
C ASN A 22 -10.40 6.50 12.40
N ALA A 23 -9.34 6.02 11.74
CA ALA A 23 -8.05 5.78 12.36
C ALA A 23 -7.17 7.03 12.33
N ASP A 24 -6.43 7.27 13.41
CA ASP A 24 -5.48 8.39 13.49
C ASP A 24 -4.21 8.16 12.67
N VAL A 25 -3.78 6.89 12.58
CA VAL A 25 -2.53 6.49 11.94
C VAL A 25 -2.76 5.30 11.02
N GLY A 26 -2.27 5.43 9.80
CA GLY A 26 -2.15 4.37 8.82
C GLY A 26 -0.74 3.82 8.76
N ILE A 27 -0.59 2.50 8.77
CA ILE A 27 0.73 1.85 8.68
C ILE A 27 0.74 0.95 7.46
N THR A 28 1.73 1.12 6.59
CA THR A 28 1.93 0.24 5.43
C THR A 28 3.39 -0.19 5.34
N GLY A 29 3.63 -1.45 4.99
CA GLY A 29 4.90 -1.84 4.39
C GLY A 29 4.99 -1.23 3.00
N VAL A 30 6.16 -0.71 2.63
CA VAL A 30 6.40 -0.08 1.32
C VAL A 30 7.53 -0.80 0.61
N ASP A 31 7.54 -0.74 -0.72
CA ASP A 31 8.51 -1.49 -1.53
C ASP A 31 9.84 -0.75 -1.62
N TYR A 32 9.79 0.56 -1.94
CA TYR A 32 10.97 1.39 -2.12
C TYR A 32 10.76 2.82 -1.61
N ALA A 33 11.86 3.52 -1.35
CA ALA A 33 11.90 4.97 -1.22
C ALA A 33 12.91 5.54 -2.21
N ILE A 34 12.62 6.71 -2.80
CA ILE A 34 13.47 7.38 -3.78
C ILE A 34 14.13 8.56 -3.09
N ALA A 35 15.45 8.50 -2.93
CA ALA A 35 16.24 9.52 -2.25
C ALA A 35 16.17 10.88 -2.98
N GLU A 36 16.22 10.88 -4.31
CA GLU A 36 16.18 12.08 -5.15
C GLU A 36 14.95 12.97 -4.89
N THR A 37 13.78 12.37 -4.68
CA THR A 37 12.50 13.11 -4.61
C THR A 37 11.82 13.03 -3.25
N GLY A 38 12.35 12.23 -2.32
CA GLY A 38 11.66 11.92 -1.06
C GLY A 38 10.38 11.11 -1.25
N THR A 39 10.24 10.39 -2.36
CA THR A 39 9.04 9.60 -2.68
C THR A 39 9.06 8.24 -2.03
N VAL A 40 7.89 7.74 -1.63
CA VAL A 40 7.72 6.35 -1.20
C VAL A 40 6.85 5.60 -2.20
N VAL A 41 7.28 4.39 -2.56
CA VAL A 41 6.66 3.55 -3.57
C VAL A 41 5.90 2.41 -2.90
N LEU A 42 4.60 2.33 -3.23
CA LEU A 42 3.71 1.27 -2.76
C LEU A 42 3.00 0.62 -3.94
N HIS A 43 3.34 -0.63 -4.24
CA HIS A 43 2.64 -1.40 -5.27
C HIS A 43 1.33 -1.98 -4.73
N PRO A 44 0.20 -1.80 -5.44
CA PRO A 44 -1.05 -2.46 -5.08
C PRO A 44 -0.88 -3.98 -5.17
N ARG A 45 -1.16 -4.69 -4.07
CA ARG A 45 -1.18 -6.16 -4.00
C ARG A 45 -2.41 -6.62 -3.25
N ALA A 46 -2.83 -7.87 -3.49
CA ALA A 46 -3.90 -8.48 -2.70
C ALA A 46 -3.53 -8.41 -1.20
N GLY A 47 -4.44 -7.88 -0.39
CA GLY A 47 -4.24 -7.68 1.05
C GLY A 47 -3.56 -6.37 1.45
N VAL A 48 -3.03 -5.57 0.51
CA VAL A 48 -2.43 -4.26 0.79
C VAL A 48 -3.34 -3.15 0.26
N SER A 49 -4.14 -2.58 1.16
CA SER A 49 -5.07 -1.50 0.81
C SER A 49 -4.34 -0.16 0.79
N ARG A 50 -4.35 0.51 -0.36
CA ARG A 50 -3.94 1.93 -0.50
C ARG A 50 -4.73 2.87 0.41
N LEU A 51 -5.90 2.44 0.89
CA LEU A 51 -6.70 3.24 1.80
C LEU A 51 -5.97 3.52 3.11
N LEU A 52 -5.14 2.60 3.59
CA LEU A 52 -4.39 2.78 4.83
C LEU A 52 -3.28 3.84 4.71
N SER A 53 -2.80 4.15 3.50
CA SER A 53 -1.84 5.24 3.31
C SER A 53 -2.49 6.58 3.00
N LEU A 54 -3.80 6.63 2.73
CA LEU A 54 -4.48 7.81 2.20
C LEU A 54 -5.64 8.31 3.06
N ALA A 55 -6.33 7.43 3.81
CA ALA A 55 -7.48 7.82 4.62
C ALA A 55 -7.10 8.34 6.01
N PRO A 56 -6.20 7.68 6.78
CA PRO A 56 -5.72 8.25 8.02
C PRO A 56 -4.93 9.55 7.79
N PRO A 57 -5.03 10.54 8.68
CA PRO A 57 -4.33 11.82 8.53
C PRO A 57 -2.81 11.69 8.69
N THR A 58 -2.33 10.66 9.39
CA THR A 58 -0.91 10.35 9.55
C THR A 58 -0.58 9.02 8.91
N HIS A 59 0.48 8.96 8.10
CA HIS A 59 0.95 7.72 7.46
C HIS A 59 2.37 7.36 7.89
N ILE A 60 2.55 6.13 8.36
CA ILE A 60 3.84 5.52 8.67
C ILE A 60 4.15 4.48 7.59
N ALA A 61 5.12 4.78 6.74
CA ALA A 61 5.68 3.85 5.78
C ALA A 61 6.85 3.07 6.40
N VAL A 62 6.72 1.75 6.50
CA VAL A 62 7.77 0.86 7.01
C VAL A 62 8.56 0.30 5.84
N LEU A 63 9.80 0.74 5.71
CA LEU A 63 10.73 0.33 4.66
C LEU A 63 11.77 -0.66 5.23
N ARG A 64 12.11 -1.69 4.45
CA ARG A 64 13.19 -2.61 4.82
C ARG A 64 14.57 -1.95 4.60
N PRO A 65 15.59 -2.29 5.42
CA PRO A 65 16.95 -1.86 5.16
C PRO A 65 17.38 -2.25 3.73
N GLY A 66 17.91 -1.30 2.97
CA GLY A 66 18.29 -1.49 1.56
C GLY A 66 17.22 -1.12 0.52
N GLY A 67 16.00 -0.79 0.92
CA GLY A 67 14.93 -0.37 0.00
C GLY A 67 14.98 1.09 -0.45
N VAL A 68 16.11 1.78 -0.28
CA VAL A 68 16.28 3.18 -0.70
C VAL A 68 17.03 3.22 -2.02
N LEU A 69 16.36 3.70 -3.06
CA LEU A 69 16.90 3.90 -4.40
C LEU A 69 17.39 5.33 -4.56
N ALA A 70 18.41 5.53 -5.37
CA ALA A 70 18.96 6.84 -5.64
C ALA A 70 17.96 7.71 -6.42
N SER A 71 17.37 7.17 -7.49
CA SER A 71 16.52 7.91 -8.43
C SER A 71 15.29 7.14 -8.89
N LEU A 72 14.37 7.86 -9.55
CA LEU A 72 13.21 7.22 -10.19
C LEU A 72 13.62 6.32 -11.37
N ASP A 73 14.70 6.64 -12.07
CA ASP A 73 15.22 5.82 -13.17
C ASP A 73 15.69 4.44 -12.68
N GLU A 74 16.30 4.38 -11.49
CA GLU A 74 16.71 3.11 -10.87
C GLU A 74 15.50 2.22 -10.56
N LEU A 75 14.40 2.82 -10.07
CA LEU A 75 13.14 2.10 -9.86
C LEU A 75 12.63 1.48 -11.18
N PHE A 76 12.63 2.26 -12.27
CA PHE A 76 12.15 1.77 -13.57
C PHE A 76 13.06 0.72 -14.18
N ALA A 77 14.37 0.77 -13.92
CA ALA A 77 15.30 -0.28 -14.32
C ALA A 77 14.95 -1.60 -13.61
N ILE A 78 14.77 -1.58 -12.28
CA ILE A 78 14.40 -2.75 -11.49
C ILE A 78 13.04 -3.33 -11.93
N GLN A 79 12.02 -2.47 -12.09
CA GLN A 79 10.69 -2.93 -12.50
C GLN A 79 10.70 -3.59 -13.87
N ARG A 80 11.53 -3.13 -14.82
CA ARG A 80 11.61 -3.73 -16.15
C ARG A 80 12.04 -5.20 -16.09
N ASP A 81 12.95 -5.53 -15.18
CA ASP A 81 13.46 -6.88 -15.01
C ASP A 81 12.41 -7.81 -14.37
N ASP A 82 11.48 -7.28 -13.58
CA ASP A 82 10.41 -8.04 -12.92
C ASP A 82 9.24 -8.41 -13.86
N PHE A 83 9.14 -7.80 -15.05
CA PHE A 83 8.04 -8.03 -16.02
C PHE A 83 8.35 -9.03 -17.15
N PHE A 84 9.56 -9.63 -17.19
CA PHE A 84 9.93 -10.67 -18.17
C PHE A 84 10.11 -12.05 -17.53
#